data_AF-V4YL91-F1
#
_entry.id   AF-V4YL91-F1
#
_cell.length_a   1.000
_cell.length_b   1.000
_cell.length_c   1.000
_cell.angle_alpha   90.00
_cell.angle_beta   90.00
_cell.angle_gamma   90.00
#
_symmetry.space_group_name_H-M   'P 1'
#
loop_
_entity.id
_entity.type
_entity.pdbx_description
1 polymer ?
#
loop_
_entity_poly.entity_id
_entity_poly.type
_entity_poly.pdbx_seq_one_letter_code
_entity_poly.pdbx_strand_id
1 'polypeptide(L)'
;MCVHFRFIPNTPAVIAFCAALLATAYALFSGWGVPAQCTALMLFVWVGLKVLGSHWSWPVVWLWVLAIVVAWDPWSVLSAGFWLSFVAVAVLLGVVSQPRQVAATWFSRMGTELVSVWRVQWRLSVVLAPLTWLLFGQVSVVGVAVNLLAIPLVSFVVLPLGMLGLLFSIAWSAVVPVVHHLFVALEWAQQLPWAVIQPPALPVWLAVVVCAVVFTLAQPWSPVWRAHLAFVCVVAALYTPPRPGFGAFELLAFDVGQGSAVLVRTHAHTLLFDAGPSYANGFDTGSAVIVPHLMATGDHVDAVVLSHADNDHVGGGAAVLASGVADQAVVWSSFAPAAGSKHRVLPCYSQQTWRWDGVLFEWVHPTAQVARASGWPPTDRRLRNAHACVLRVSNHQGEAWLMADVGVAQEAQIMSSLAGAAQPHLPVVLVAGHHGSATSSSERWLRYLRPNWVIVQAGYRNQHGHPSTEVVQRLDALAPEWGMQWQDTVRCGAALWRSSDPQALGCERQATSKHWHHRP
;
A
#
# COMPACT_ATOMS: atom_id res chain seq x y z
N MET A 1 19.14 -59.16 -36.95
CA MET A 1 19.81 -57.84 -37.03
C MET A 1 19.56 -57.10 -35.72
N CYS A 2 20.49 -57.23 -34.78
CA CYS A 2 20.49 -56.47 -33.53
C CYS A 2 20.85 -55.03 -33.83
N VAL A 3 19.88 -54.12 -33.78
CA VAL A 3 20.16 -52.69 -33.70
C VAL A 3 20.15 -52.32 -32.22
N HIS A 4 21.34 -52.32 -31.63
CA HIS A 4 21.60 -51.67 -30.36
C HIS A 4 21.24 -50.19 -30.46
N PHE A 5 20.09 -49.79 -29.91
CA PHE A 5 19.94 -48.43 -29.41
C PHE A 5 20.88 -48.28 -28.22
N ARG A 6 22.10 -47.80 -28.49
CA ARG A 6 22.96 -47.21 -27.47
C ARG A 6 22.15 -46.07 -26.83
N PHE A 7 21.68 -46.29 -25.61
CA PHE A 7 21.38 -45.20 -24.70
C PHE A 7 22.65 -44.34 -24.60
N ILE A 8 22.65 -43.18 -25.25
CA ILE A 8 23.68 -42.17 -25.06
C ILE A 8 23.46 -41.64 -23.63
N PRO A 9 24.43 -41.81 -22.70
CA PRO A 9 24.24 -41.41 -21.30
C PRO A 9 24.04 -39.90 -21.10
N ASN A 10 24.26 -39.09 -22.15
CA ASN A 10 24.32 -37.63 -22.10
C ASN A 10 23.12 -36.91 -22.72
N THR A 11 22.16 -37.61 -23.33
CA THR A 11 20.94 -36.99 -23.90
C THR A 11 20.17 -36.13 -22.90
N PRO A 12 20.04 -36.51 -21.60
CA PRO A 12 19.39 -35.67 -20.61
C PRO A 12 20.16 -34.37 -20.32
N ALA A 13 21.50 -34.41 -20.37
CA ALA A 13 22.35 -33.27 -20.08
C ALA A 13 22.34 -32.24 -21.23
N VAL A 14 22.39 -32.71 -22.48
CA VAL A 14 22.28 -31.84 -23.66
C VAL A 14 20.93 -31.15 -23.71
N ILE A 15 19.83 -31.89 -23.48
CA ILE A 15 18.48 -31.32 -23.42
C ILE A 15 18.39 -30.27 -22.32
N ALA A 16 18.93 -30.56 -21.14
CA ALA A 16 18.87 -29.63 -20.01
C ALA A 16 19.74 -28.38 -20.23
N PHE A 17 20.90 -28.51 -20.89
CA PHE A 17 21.73 -27.38 -21.28
C PHE A 17 21.07 -26.50 -22.34
N CYS A 18 20.46 -27.10 -23.37
CA CYS A 18 19.65 -26.39 -24.35
C CYS A 18 18.47 -25.67 -23.69
N ALA A 19 17.80 -26.30 -22.71
CA ALA A 19 16.74 -25.67 -21.94
C ALA A 19 17.24 -24.49 -21.10
N ALA A 20 18.42 -24.60 -20.48
CA ALA A 20 19.03 -23.50 -19.73
C ALA A 20 19.41 -22.33 -20.65
N LEU A 21 19.97 -22.60 -21.83
CA LEU A 21 20.26 -21.57 -22.84
C LEU A 21 18.99 -20.87 -23.33
N LEU A 22 17.94 -21.63 -23.63
CA LEU A 22 16.66 -21.08 -24.07
C LEU A 22 16.00 -20.23 -22.97
N ALA A 23 16.02 -20.71 -21.72
CA ALA A 23 15.53 -19.97 -20.56
C ALA A 23 16.31 -18.67 -20.35
N THR A 24 17.63 -18.68 -20.60
CA THR A 24 18.49 -17.49 -20.50
C THR A 24 18.18 -16.48 -21.60
N ALA A 25 18.04 -16.95 -22.85
CA ALA A 25 17.66 -16.11 -23.98
C ALA A 25 16.29 -15.46 -23.74
N TYR A 26 15.33 -16.22 -23.21
CA TYR A 26 14.04 -15.70 -22.80
C TYR A 26 14.17 -14.69 -21.66
N ALA A 27 14.96 -14.98 -20.62
CA ALA A 27 15.18 -14.07 -19.50
C ALA A 27 15.74 -12.71 -19.98
N LEU A 28 16.75 -12.73 -20.86
CA LEU A 28 17.31 -11.51 -21.47
C LEU A 28 16.26 -10.76 -22.29
N PHE A 29 15.51 -11.49 -23.13
CA PHE A 29 14.45 -10.91 -23.95
C PHE A 29 13.35 -10.25 -23.10
N SER A 30 12.99 -10.85 -21.95
CA SER A 30 11.98 -10.33 -21.03
C SER A 30 12.47 -9.16 -20.16
N GLY A 31 13.67 -8.63 -20.38
CA GLY A 31 14.23 -7.50 -19.63
C GLY A 31 15.07 -7.88 -18.41
N TRP A 32 15.49 -9.15 -18.30
CA TRP A 32 16.39 -9.65 -17.25
C TRP A 32 15.92 -9.34 -15.82
N GLY A 33 14.62 -9.46 -15.56
CA GLY A 33 14.07 -9.23 -14.20
C GLY A 33 14.53 -10.29 -13.18
N VAL A 34 14.56 -9.92 -11.89
CA VAL A 34 15.03 -10.78 -10.78
C VAL A 34 14.41 -12.20 -10.80
N PRO A 35 13.09 -12.40 -11.01
CA PRO A 35 12.50 -13.75 -11.09
C PRO A 35 13.05 -14.59 -12.26
N ALA A 36 13.29 -13.97 -13.41
CA ALA A 36 13.82 -14.65 -14.59
C ALA A 36 15.30 -15.03 -14.39
N GLN A 37 16.09 -14.15 -13.77
CA GLN A 37 17.47 -14.43 -13.37
C GLN A 37 17.55 -15.62 -12.42
N CYS A 38 16.70 -15.64 -11.38
CA CYS A 38 16.64 -16.74 -10.42
C CYS A 38 16.33 -18.06 -11.13
N THR A 39 15.37 -18.08 -12.05
CA THR A 39 14.99 -19.28 -12.79
C THR A 39 16.13 -19.79 -13.69
N ALA A 40 16.81 -18.89 -14.41
CA ALA A 40 17.96 -19.24 -15.24
C ALA A 40 19.11 -19.81 -14.38
N LEU A 41 19.43 -19.15 -13.25
CA LEU A 41 20.47 -19.61 -12.33
C LEU A 41 20.12 -20.94 -11.68
N MET A 42 18.87 -21.15 -11.27
CA MET A 42 18.36 -22.44 -10.78
C MET A 42 18.57 -23.55 -11.80
N LEU A 43 18.26 -23.30 -13.07
CA LEU A 43 18.46 -24.28 -14.14
C LEU A 43 19.95 -24.57 -14.35
N PHE A 44 20.82 -23.57 -14.41
CA PHE A 44 22.27 -23.79 -14.57
C PHE A 44 22.89 -24.55 -13.40
N VAL A 45 22.54 -24.21 -12.16
CA VAL A 45 23.03 -24.92 -10.97
C VAL A 45 22.52 -26.36 -10.97
N TRP A 46 21.23 -26.58 -11.27
CA TRP A 46 20.66 -27.93 -11.33
C TRP A 46 21.29 -28.79 -12.44
N VAL A 47 21.50 -28.21 -13.63
CA VAL A 47 22.18 -28.89 -14.74
C VAL A 47 23.63 -29.18 -14.38
N GLY A 48 24.36 -28.22 -13.82
CA GLY A 48 25.74 -28.38 -13.37
C GLY A 48 25.88 -29.51 -12.35
N LEU A 49 25.02 -29.54 -11.33
CA LEU A 49 25.02 -30.60 -10.31
C LEU A 49 24.72 -31.98 -10.90
N LYS A 50 23.80 -32.07 -11.87
CA LYS A 50 23.52 -33.32 -12.58
C LYS A 50 24.69 -33.79 -13.45
N VAL A 51 25.35 -32.87 -14.14
CA VAL A 51 26.53 -33.17 -14.97
C VAL A 51 27.70 -33.65 -14.11
N LEU A 52 27.84 -33.09 -12.90
CA LEU A 52 28.85 -33.51 -11.91
C LEU A 52 28.52 -34.84 -11.21
N GLY A 53 27.44 -35.53 -11.58
CA GLY A 53 27.04 -36.81 -11.00
C GLY A 53 26.53 -36.72 -9.56
N SER A 54 26.17 -35.51 -9.11
CA SER A 54 25.78 -35.27 -7.72
C SER A 54 24.29 -35.57 -7.51
N HIS A 55 23.98 -36.54 -6.66
CA HIS A 55 22.61 -36.95 -6.29
C HIS A 55 22.09 -36.19 -5.07
N TRP A 56 22.21 -34.87 -5.07
CA TRP A 56 21.69 -34.06 -3.97
C TRP A 56 20.17 -34.08 -3.94
N SER A 57 19.62 -34.10 -2.72
CA SER A 57 18.18 -33.96 -2.51
C SER A 57 17.72 -32.57 -2.96
N TRP A 58 16.47 -32.47 -3.43
CA TRP A 58 15.93 -31.20 -3.92
C TRP A 58 16.04 -30.03 -2.92
N PRO A 59 15.93 -30.20 -1.57
CA PRO A 59 16.12 -29.10 -0.63
C PRO A 59 17.56 -28.58 -0.61
N VAL A 60 18.55 -29.46 -0.75
CA VAL A 60 19.97 -29.08 -0.79
C VAL A 60 20.25 -28.28 -2.05
N VAL A 61 19.75 -28.72 -3.21
CA VAL A 61 19.87 -27.95 -4.46
C VAL A 61 19.21 -26.58 -4.33
N TRP A 62 17.99 -26.53 -3.79
CA TRP A 62 17.25 -25.29 -3.59
C TRP A 62 17.99 -24.29 -2.68
N LEU A 63 18.56 -24.77 -1.56
CA LEU A 63 19.37 -23.95 -0.63
C LEU A 63 20.65 -23.42 -1.28
N TRP A 64 21.33 -24.24 -2.10
CA TRP A 64 22.51 -23.78 -2.82
C TRP A 64 22.17 -22.71 -3.85
N VAL A 65 21.07 -22.87 -4.59
CA VAL A 65 20.64 -21.82 -5.52
C VAL A 65 20.29 -20.54 -4.77
N LEU A 66 19.57 -20.66 -3.65
CA LEU A 66 19.25 -19.51 -2.79
C LEU A 66 20.54 -18.79 -2.35
N ALA A 67 21.53 -19.54 -1.86
CA ALA A 67 22.81 -19.00 -1.43
C ALA A 67 23.58 -18.31 -2.58
N ILE A 68 23.60 -18.90 -3.78
CA ILE A 68 24.29 -18.34 -4.94
C ILE A 68 23.58 -17.07 -5.44
N VAL A 69 22.24 -17.06 -5.54
CA VAL A 69 21.48 -15.86 -5.93
C VAL A 69 21.75 -14.72 -4.95
N VAL A 70 21.65 -14.98 -3.64
CA VAL A 70 21.87 -13.95 -2.61
C VAL A 70 23.34 -13.49 -2.57
N ALA A 71 24.29 -14.37 -2.82
CA ALA A 71 25.71 -13.99 -2.93
C ALA A 71 26.00 -13.13 -4.17
N TRP A 72 25.30 -13.38 -5.28
CA TRP A 72 25.43 -12.62 -6.52
C TRP A 72 24.71 -11.26 -6.46
N ASP A 73 23.48 -11.25 -5.97
CA ASP A 73 22.67 -10.06 -5.76
C ASP A 73 22.07 -10.05 -4.34
N PRO A 74 22.77 -9.45 -3.36
CA PRO A 74 22.31 -9.35 -1.98
C PRO A 74 21.00 -8.57 -1.84
N TRP A 75 20.67 -7.68 -2.78
CA TRP A 75 19.46 -6.85 -2.74
C TRP A 75 18.21 -7.61 -3.21
N SER A 76 18.39 -8.75 -3.88
CA SER A 76 17.30 -9.61 -4.34
C SER A 76 16.31 -9.98 -3.22
N VAL A 77 16.78 -10.12 -1.98
CA VAL A 77 15.96 -10.43 -0.79
C VAL A 77 14.95 -9.34 -0.43
N LEU A 78 15.14 -8.11 -0.92
CA LEU A 78 14.18 -7.01 -0.73
C LEU A 78 13.06 -7.04 -1.79
N SER A 79 13.23 -7.83 -2.86
CA SER A 79 12.22 -7.94 -3.91
C SER A 79 11.15 -8.95 -3.53
N ALA A 80 9.87 -8.60 -3.75
CA ALA A 80 8.75 -9.53 -3.61
C ALA A 80 8.90 -10.76 -4.53
N GLY A 81 9.41 -10.54 -5.75
CA GLY A 81 9.57 -11.58 -6.76
C GLY A 81 10.54 -12.70 -6.36
N PHE A 82 11.58 -12.39 -5.59
CA PHE A 82 12.51 -13.38 -5.04
C PHE A 82 11.77 -14.39 -4.15
N TRP A 83 11.05 -13.90 -3.13
CA TRP A 83 10.35 -14.76 -2.17
C TRP A 83 9.25 -15.60 -2.82
N LEU A 84 8.43 -14.98 -3.67
CA LEU A 84 7.36 -15.68 -4.39
C LEU A 84 7.91 -16.81 -5.27
N SER A 85 9.03 -16.57 -5.97
CA SER A 85 9.65 -17.56 -6.85
C SER A 85 10.26 -18.73 -6.07
N PHE A 86 11.11 -18.44 -5.06
CA PHE A 86 11.78 -19.48 -4.29
C PHE A 86 10.80 -20.36 -3.51
N VAL A 87 9.76 -19.77 -2.91
CA VAL A 87 8.70 -20.52 -2.21
C VAL A 87 7.89 -21.36 -3.20
N ALA A 88 7.50 -20.82 -4.36
CA ALA A 88 6.77 -21.57 -5.38
C ALA A 88 7.58 -22.77 -5.90
N VAL A 89 8.87 -22.58 -6.17
CA VAL A 89 9.77 -23.66 -6.63
C VAL A 89 9.92 -24.74 -5.57
N ALA A 90 10.05 -24.38 -4.28
CA ALA A 90 10.10 -25.35 -3.20
C ALA A 90 8.82 -26.21 -3.12
N VAL A 91 7.65 -25.58 -3.26
CA VAL A 91 6.36 -26.29 -3.30
C VAL A 91 6.28 -27.22 -4.51
N LEU A 92 6.66 -26.75 -5.70
CA LEU A 92 6.66 -27.56 -6.93
C LEU A 92 7.57 -28.79 -6.81
N LEU A 93 8.82 -28.61 -6.36
CA LEU A 93 9.77 -29.71 -6.16
C LEU A 93 9.28 -30.70 -5.10
N GLY A 94 8.64 -30.20 -4.03
CA GLY A 94 8.02 -31.03 -2.99
C GLY A 94 6.80 -31.83 -3.49
N VAL A 95 6.03 -31.31 -4.45
CA VAL A 95 4.88 -32.03 -5.03
C VAL A 95 5.34 -33.06 -6.06
N VAL A 96 6.28 -32.69 -6.94
CA VAL A 96 6.79 -33.56 -8.02
C VAL A 96 7.59 -34.76 -7.47
N SER A 97 8.19 -34.62 -6.28
CA SER A 97 8.90 -35.71 -5.61
C SER A 97 8.00 -36.77 -4.97
N GLN A 98 6.67 -36.57 -4.93
CA GLN A 98 5.73 -37.57 -4.40
C GLN A 98 5.49 -38.70 -5.42
N PRO A 99 5.45 -39.98 -4.98
CA PRO A 99 5.21 -41.10 -5.88
C PRO A 99 3.85 -40.98 -6.57
N ARG A 100 3.85 -40.98 -7.90
CA ARG A 100 2.63 -40.99 -8.72
C ARG A 100 2.04 -42.40 -8.76
N GLN A 101 0.76 -42.53 -8.45
CA GLN A 101 0.02 -43.77 -8.69
C GLN A 101 -0.20 -43.93 -10.20
N VAL A 102 0.17 -45.09 -10.74
CA VAL A 102 0.04 -45.39 -12.17
C VAL A 102 -1.41 -45.80 -12.46
N ALA A 103 -2.14 -44.95 -13.18
CA ALA A 103 -3.53 -45.22 -13.54
C ALA A 103 -3.62 -46.19 -14.74
N ALA A 104 -4.52 -47.18 -14.65
CA ALA A 104 -4.59 -48.33 -15.55
C ALA A 104 -5.29 -48.04 -16.91
N THR A 105 -6.20 -47.07 -16.97
CA THR A 105 -6.99 -46.74 -18.19
C THR A 105 -6.80 -45.29 -18.62
N TRP A 106 -7.01 -44.96 -19.91
CA TRP A 106 -6.89 -43.58 -20.43
C TRP A 106 -7.81 -42.58 -19.71
N PHE A 107 -9.07 -42.95 -19.45
CA PHE A 107 -10.01 -42.11 -18.68
C PHE A 107 -9.54 -41.91 -17.23
N SER A 108 -9.02 -42.95 -16.58
CA SER A 108 -8.45 -42.83 -15.23
C SER A 108 -7.16 -41.99 -15.21
N ARG A 109 -6.34 -42.05 -16.27
CA ARG A 109 -5.13 -41.22 -16.43
C ARG A 109 -5.48 -39.75 -16.56
N MET A 110 -6.45 -39.42 -17.41
CA MET A 110 -6.91 -38.03 -17.58
C MET A 110 -7.47 -37.46 -16.27
N GLY A 111 -8.29 -38.24 -15.56
CA GLY A 111 -8.77 -37.88 -14.23
C GLY A 111 -7.64 -37.67 -13.21
N THR A 112 -6.65 -38.57 -13.16
CA THR A 112 -5.51 -38.44 -12.23
C THR A 112 -4.61 -37.24 -12.55
N GLU A 113 -4.42 -36.92 -13.83
CA GLU A 113 -3.61 -35.76 -14.22
C GLU A 113 -4.33 -34.44 -13.88
N LEU A 114 -5.64 -34.34 -14.14
CA LEU A 114 -6.45 -33.18 -13.74
C LEU A 114 -6.44 -32.97 -12.22
N VAL A 115 -6.60 -34.04 -11.44
CA VAL A 115 -6.47 -33.99 -9.98
C VAL A 115 -5.07 -33.57 -9.55
N SER A 116 -4.03 -33.98 -10.28
CA SER A 116 -2.65 -33.59 -9.99
C SER A 116 -2.41 -32.10 -10.25
N VAL A 117 -2.91 -31.58 -11.37
CA VAL A 117 -2.82 -30.15 -11.72
C VAL A 117 -3.59 -29.32 -10.70
N TRP A 118 -4.81 -29.73 -10.35
CA TRP A 118 -5.61 -29.09 -9.32
C TRP A 118 -4.88 -29.07 -7.97
N ARG A 119 -4.28 -30.19 -7.56
CA ARG A 119 -3.52 -30.29 -6.31
C ARG A 119 -2.31 -29.37 -6.29
N VAL A 120 -1.58 -29.25 -7.40
CA VAL A 120 -0.44 -28.33 -7.53
C VAL A 120 -0.91 -26.89 -7.41
N GLN A 121 -1.92 -26.49 -8.17
CA GLN A 121 -2.47 -25.13 -8.15
C GLN A 121 -2.99 -24.77 -6.76
N TRP A 122 -3.77 -25.65 -6.14
CA TRP A 122 -4.29 -25.45 -4.79
C TRP A 122 -3.17 -25.28 -3.75
N ARG A 123 -2.16 -26.15 -3.74
CA ARG A 123 -1.03 -26.05 -2.80
C ARG A 123 -0.24 -24.77 -2.99
N LEU A 124 0.03 -24.39 -4.24
CA LEU A 124 0.71 -23.13 -4.54
C LEU A 124 -0.09 -21.93 -4.05
N SER A 125 -1.39 -21.88 -4.36
CA SER A 125 -2.24 -20.77 -3.92
C SER A 125 -2.33 -20.67 -2.41
N VAL A 126 -2.49 -21.79 -1.70
CA VAL A 126 -2.53 -21.79 -0.23
C VAL A 126 -1.20 -21.33 0.36
N VAL A 127 -0.06 -21.84 -0.13
CA VAL A 127 1.26 -21.49 0.41
C VAL A 127 1.68 -20.06 0.10
N LEU A 128 1.31 -19.55 -1.08
CA LEU A 128 1.65 -18.19 -1.49
C LEU A 128 0.68 -17.14 -0.94
N ALA A 129 -0.56 -17.50 -0.58
CA ALA A 129 -1.55 -16.56 -0.03
C ALA A 129 -1.05 -15.68 1.14
N PRO A 130 -0.42 -16.22 2.21
CA PRO A 130 0.08 -15.37 3.29
C PRO A 130 1.26 -14.50 2.85
N LEU A 131 2.04 -14.94 1.87
CA LEU A 131 3.14 -14.16 1.30
C LEU A 131 2.60 -13.02 0.42
N THR A 132 1.57 -13.25 -0.38
CA THR A 132 0.91 -12.19 -1.16
C THR A 132 0.17 -11.21 -0.26
N TRP A 133 -0.42 -11.68 0.84
CA TRP A 133 -0.99 -10.80 1.86
C TRP A 133 0.08 -9.92 2.50
N LEU A 134 1.21 -10.50 2.92
CA LEU A 134 2.31 -9.75 3.55
C LEU A 134 2.95 -8.74 2.59
N LEU A 135 3.13 -9.09 1.32
CA LEU A 135 3.85 -8.27 0.35
C LEU A 135 2.96 -7.25 -0.37
N PHE A 136 1.68 -7.55 -0.56
CA PHE A 136 0.76 -6.74 -1.37
C PHE A 136 -0.51 -6.32 -0.64
N GLY A 137 -0.73 -6.73 0.61
CA GLY A 137 -1.94 -6.41 1.37
C GLY A 137 -3.20 -7.10 0.86
N GLN A 138 -3.08 -8.10 -0.02
CA GLN A 138 -4.23 -8.70 -0.70
C GLN A 138 -4.03 -10.17 -1.05
N VAL A 139 -5.15 -10.90 -1.13
CA VAL A 139 -5.20 -12.32 -1.52
C VAL A 139 -6.24 -12.48 -2.63
N SER A 140 -5.82 -12.99 -3.78
CA SER A 140 -6.73 -13.29 -4.90
C SER A 140 -7.39 -14.66 -4.69
N VAL A 141 -8.71 -14.67 -4.46
CA VAL A 141 -9.52 -15.89 -4.30
C VAL A 141 -9.77 -16.54 -5.65
N VAL A 142 -10.11 -15.73 -6.66
CA VAL A 142 -10.30 -16.21 -8.04
C VAL A 142 -8.99 -16.66 -8.68
N GLY A 143 -7.84 -16.29 -8.10
CA GLY A 143 -6.51 -16.59 -8.60
C GLY A 143 -6.28 -18.07 -8.89
N VAL A 144 -6.85 -19.01 -8.13
CA VAL A 144 -6.74 -20.46 -8.40
C VAL A 144 -7.36 -20.80 -9.76
N ALA A 145 -8.58 -20.34 -10.00
CA ALA A 145 -9.33 -20.63 -11.23
C ALA A 145 -8.73 -19.88 -12.43
N VAL A 146 -8.35 -18.62 -12.22
CA VAL A 146 -7.68 -17.80 -13.24
C VAL A 146 -6.35 -18.43 -13.63
N ASN A 147 -5.49 -18.82 -12.68
CA ASN A 147 -4.20 -19.42 -12.98
C ASN A 147 -4.31 -20.77 -13.68
N LEU A 148 -5.36 -21.55 -13.39
CA LEU A 148 -5.61 -22.83 -14.06
C LEU A 148 -5.84 -22.66 -15.57
N LEU A 149 -6.44 -21.54 -16.01
CA LEU A 149 -6.75 -21.25 -17.41
C LEU A 149 -5.69 -20.34 -18.06
N ALA A 150 -5.28 -19.29 -17.35
CA ALA A 150 -4.38 -18.27 -17.85
C ALA A 150 -2.96 -18.78 -18.01
N ILE A 151 -2.44 -19.59 -17.08
CA ILE A 151 -1.06 -20.11 -17.19
C ILE A 151 -0.90 -20.96 -18.46
N PRO A 152 -1.74 -21.97 -18.74
CA PRO A 152 -1.65 -22.72 -19.99
C PRO A 152 -1.81 -21.85 -21.24
N LEU A 153 -2.77 -20.92 -21.23
CA LEU A 153 -2.99 -20.02 -22.37
C LEU A 153 -1.76 -19.15 -22.65
N VAL A 154 -1.19 -18.56 -21.59
CA VAL A 154 -0.02 -17.70 -21.72
C VAL A 154 1.20 -18.52 -22.14
N SER A 155 1.45 -19.67 -21.51
CA SER A 155 2.62 -20.50 -21.78
C SER A 155 2.60 -21.19 -23.14
N PHE A 156 1.44 -21.68 -23.61
CA PHE A 156 1.35 -22.47 -24.84
C PHE A 156 0.87 -21.70 -26.07
N VAL A 157 0.22 -20.54 -25.88
CA VAL A 157 -0.32 -19.75 -27.00
C VAL A 157 0.33 -18.38 -27.05
N VAL A 158 0.22 -17.58 -25.99
CA VAL A 158 0.65 -16.17 -26.02
C VAL A 158 2.16 -16.07 -26.18
N LEU A 159 2.94 -16.76 -25.35
CA LEU A 159 4.39 -16.66 -25.38
C LEU A 159 4.97 -17.19 -26.71
N PRO A 160 4.61 -18.39 -27.21
CA PRO A 160 5.12 -18.87 -28.48
C PRO A 160 4.75 -17.97 -29.67
N LEU A 161 3.49 -17.51 -29.76
CA LEU A 161 3.08 -16.60 -30.84
C LEU A 161 3.75 -15.23 -30.74
N GLY A 162 3.90 -14.70 -29.52
CA GLY A 162 4.60 -13.45 -29.26
C GLY A 162 6.08 -13.50 -29.69
N MET A 163 6.76 -14.61 -29.38
CA MET A 163 8.15 -14.84 -29.83
C MET A 163 8.24 -15.07 -31.35
N LEU A 164 7.31 -15.84 -31.93
CA LEU A 164 7.24 -16.02 -33.39
C LEU A 164 7.00 -14.70 -34.12
N GLY A 165 6.33 -13.74 -33.48
CA GLY A 165 6.13 -12.39 -33.98
C GLY A 165 7.42 -11.64 -34.31
N LEU A 166 8.53 -11.95 -33.63
CA LEU A 166 9.85 -11.39 -33.94
C LEU A 166 10.36 -11.79 -35.32
N LEU A 167 9.95 -12.96 -35.81
CA LEU A 167 10.31 -13.50 -37.12
C LEU A 167 9.22 -13.24 -38.16
N PHE A 168 7.95 -13.30 -37.74
CA PHE A 168 6.78 -13.23 -38.60
C PHE A 168 5.73 -12.31 -37.99
N SER A 169 5.60 -11.09 -38.52
CA SER A 169 4.68 -10.08 -38.01
C SER A 169 3.22 -10.55 -37.89
N ILE A 170 2.77 -11.49 -38.74
CA ILE A 170 1.43 -12.07 -38.68
C ILE A 170 1.14 -12.81 -37.37
N ALA A 171 2.17 -13.35 -36.70
CA ALA A 171 2.01 -14.00 -35.41
C ALA A 171 1.64 -12.97 -34.31
N TRP A 172 2.09 -11.71 -34.42
CA TRP A 172 1.60 -10.64 -33.55
C TRP A 172 0.11 -10.33 -33.81
N SER A 173 -0.32 -10.28 -35.07
CA SER A 173 -1.74 -10.10 -35.40
C SER A 173 -2.62 -11.22 -34.84
N ALA A 174 -2.10 -12.45 -34.76
CA ALA A 174 -2.81 -13.58 -34.17
C ALA A 174 -2.86 -13.54 -32.63
N VAL A 175 -1.80 -13.04 -31.97
CA VAL A 175 -1.73 -13.02 -30.50
C VAL A 175 -2.51 -11.88 -29.85
N VAL A 176 -2.61 -10.72 -30.53
CA VAL A 176 -3.33 -9.53 -30.04
C VAL A 176 -4.76 -9.83 -29.58
N PRO A 177 -5.63 -10.48 -30.39
CA PRO A 177 -6.99 -10.78 -29.95
C PRO A 177 -7.01 -11.75 -28.75
N VAL A 178 -6.11 -12.73 -28.70
CA VAL A 178 -6.01 -13.67 -27.56
C VAL A 178 -5.71 -12.92 -26.26
N VAL A 179 -4.73 -12.02 -26.31
CA VAL A 179 -4.36 -11.18 -25.16
C VAL A 179 -5.51 -10.24 -24.78
N HIS A 180 -6.18 -9.61 -25.76
CA HIS A 180 -7.33 -8.75 -25.49
C HIS A 180 -8.46 -9.49 -24.78
N HIS A 181 -8.86 -10.67 -25.26
CA HIS A 181 -9.92 -11.46 -24.62
C HIS A 181 -9.51 -11.98 -23.25
N LEU A 182 -8.22 -12.28 -23.04
CA LEU A 182 -7.68 -12.60 -21.73
C LEU A 182 -7.84 -11.40 -20.77
N PHE A 183 -7.47 -10.19 -21.18
CA PHE A 183 -7.67 -8.99 -20.36
C PHE A 183 -9.14 -8.73 -20.04
N VAL A 184 -10.05 -8.84 -21.02
CA VAL A 184 -11.50 -8.72 -20.78
C VAL A 184 -11.99 -9.75 -19.76
N ALA A 185 -11.53 -11.00 -19.85
CA ALA A 185 -11.89 -12.03 -18.87
C ALA A 185 -11.33 -11.74 -17.47
N LEU A 186 -10.12 -11.19 -17.38
CA LEU A 186 -9.51 -10.77 -16.11
C LEU A 186 -10.25 -9.57 -15.49
N GLU A 187 -10.61 -8.57 -16.30
CA GLU A 187 -11.40 -7.42 -15.85
C GLU A 187 -12.76 -7.86 -15.30
N TRP A 188 -13.44 -8.78 -16.01
CA TRP A 188 -14.68 -9.38 -15.54
C TRP A 188 -14.48 -10.13 -14.21
N ALA A 189 -13.42 -10.94 -14.10
CA ALA A 189 -13.12 -11.67 -12.88
C ALA A 189 -12.84 -10.73 -11.69
N GLN A 190 -12.21 -9.58 -11.94
CA GLN A 190 -11.91 -8.56 -10.92
C GLN A 190 -13.17 -7.85 -10.40
N GLN A 191 -14.24 -7.78 -11.20
CA GLN A 191 -15.52 -7.18 -10.78
C GLN A 191 -16.29 -8.05 -9.77
N LEU A 192 -15.90 -9.31 -9.56
CA LEU A 192 -16.54 -10.17 -8.57
C LEU A 192 -16.21 -9.64 -7.15
N PRO A 193 -17.21 -9.47 -6.27
CA PRO A 193 -17.01 -8.83 -4.96
C PRO A 193 -16.07 -9.61 -4.03
N TRP A 194 -15.83 -10.89 -4.32
CA TRP A 194 -14.95 -11.78 -3.57
C TRP A 194 -13.67 -12.13 -4.35
N ALA A 195 -13.42 -11.50 -5.51
CA ALA A 195 -12.25 -11.79 -6.35
C ALA A 195 -10.93 -11.64 -5.60
N VAL A 196 -10.85 -10.56 -4.83
CA VAL A 196 -9.69 -10.20 -4.02
C VAL A 196 -10.20 -9.85 -2.64
N ILE A 197 -9.60 -10.46 -1.63
CA ILE A 197 -9.82 -10.09 -0.23
C ILE A 197 -8.62 -9.23 0.19
N GLN A 198 -8.88 -8.13 0.89
CA GLN A 198 -7.87 -7.19 1.37
C GLN A 198 -7.95 -7.12 2.90
N PRO A 199 -7.45 -8.15 3.61
CA PRO A 199 -7.46 -8.14 5.06
C PRO A 199 -6.41 -7.16 5.60
N PRO A 200 -6.62 -6.61 6.81
CA PRO A 200 -5.66 -5.68 7.41
C PRO A 200 -4.26 -6.28 7.52
N ALA A 201 -3.24 -5.44 7.59
CA ALA A 201 -1.87 -5.88 7.73
C ALA A 201 -1.65 -6.58 9.08
N LEU A 202 -1.03 -7.75 9.02
CA LEU A 202 -0.57 -8.45 10.23
C LEU A 202 0.72 -7.81 10.76
N PRO A 203 0.89 -7.75 12.09
CA PRO A 203 2.20 -7.54 12.69
C PRO A 203 3.20 -8.55 12.13
N VAL A 204 4.44 -8.14 11.90
CA VAL A 204 5.47 -8.97 11.24
C VAL A 204 5.63 -10.33 11.92
N TRP A 205 5.61 -10.39 13.25
CA TRP A 205 5.73 -11.66 13.99
C TRP A 205 4.57 -12.60 13.69
N LEU A 206 3.34 -12.08 13.60
CA LEU A 206 2.15 -12.88 13.31
C LEU A 206 2.16 -13.33 11.85
N ALA A 207 2.57 -12.46 10.93
CA ALA A 207 2.76 -12.82 9.52
C ALA A 207 3.78 -13.96 9.35
N VAL A 208 4.92 -13.91 10.06
CA VAL A 208 5.93 -14.97 10.06
C VAL A 208 5.34 -16.29 10.58
N VAL A 209 4.58 -16.25 11.68
CA VAL A 209 3.89 -17.42 12.23
C VAL A 209 2.91 -18.00 11.21
N VAL A 210 2.08 -17.17 10.57
CA VAL A 210 1.13 -17.62 9.54
C VAL A 210 1.85 -18.25 8.36
N CYS A 211 2.92 -17.63 7.84
CA CYS A 211 3.72 -18.20 6.76
C CYS A 211 4.31 -19.58 7.14
N ALA A 212 4.86 -19.71 8.36
CA ALA A 212 5.40 -20.98 8.85
C ALA A 212 4.31 -22.05 8.99
N VAL A 213 3.18 -21.69 9.60
CA VAL A 213 2.01 -22.58 9.77
C VAL A 213 1.49 -23.06 8.42
N VAL A 214 1.29 -22.16 7.47
CA VAL A 214 0.81 -22.50 6.13
C VAL A 214 1.81 -23.38 5.38
N PHE A 215 3.11 -23.12 5.50
CA PHE A 215 4.14 -23.98 4.91
C PHE A 215 4.11 -25.40 5.49
N THR A 216 3.90 -25.53 6.81
CA THR A 216 3.73 -26.85 7.45
C THR A 216 2.43 -27.55 7.08
N LEU A 217 1.33 -26.81 6.89
CA LEU A 217 0.04 -27.36 6.42
C LEU A 217 0.13 -28.01 5.03
N ALA A 218 1.07 -27.56 4.19
CA ALA A 218 1.31 -28.15 2.88
C ALA A 218 1.96 -29.54 2.95
N GLN A 219 2.45 -29.95 4.13
CA GLN A 219 3.08 -31.25 4.38
C GLN A 219 2.06 -32.30 4.83
N PRO A 220 2.34 -33.61 4.66
CA PRO A 220 1.39 -34.69 4.96
C PRO A 220 1.28 -34.99 6.47
N TRP A 221 0.84 -34.02 7.27
CA TRP A 221 0.71 -34.14 8.72
C TRP A 221 -0.63 -34.80 9.10
N SER A 222 -0.69 -35.32 10.33
CA SER A 222 -1.93 -35.90 10.88
C SER A 222 -3.11 -34.90 10.85
N PRO A 223 -4.36 -35.37 10.76
CA PRO A 223 -5.55 -34.49 10.77
C PRO A 223 -5.61 -33.54 11.97
N VAL A 224 -5.19 -34.00 13.16
CA VAL A 224 -5.20 -33.21 14.40
C VAL A 224 -4.27 -31.99 14.30
N TRP A 225 -3.04 -32.20 13.82
CA TRP A 225 -2.11 -31.10 13.60
C TRP A 225 -2.60 -30.10 12.55
N ARG A 226 -3.24 -30.59 11.47
CA ARG A 226 -3.84 -29.70 10.47
C ARG A 226 -4.96 -28.84 11.05
N ALA A 227 -5.75 -29.38 11.97
CA ALA A 227 -6.80 -28.60 12.66
C ALA A 227 -6.21 -27.51 13.56
N HIS A 228 -5.16 -27.79 14.34
CA HIS A 228 -4.49 -26.77 15.16
C HIS A 228 -3.85 -25.67 14.32
N LEU A 229 -3.17 -26.04 13.23
CA LEU A 229 -2.55 -25.09 12.31
C LEU A 229 -3.61 -24.24 11.59
N ALA A 230 -4.73 -24.84 11.18
CA ALA A 230 -5.87 -24.10 10.62
C ALA A 230 -6.46 -23.12 11.64
N PHE A 231 -6.55 -23.49 12.92
CA PHE A 231 -7.00 -22.58 13.97
C PHE A 231 -6.09 -21.35 14.10
N VAL A 232 -4.77 -21.51 14.01
CA VAL A 232 -3.84 -20.36 14.02
C VAL A 232 -4.09 -19.44 12.82
N CYS A 233 -4.34 -19.99 11.63
CA CYS A 233 -4.72 -19.18 10.46
C CYS A 233 -6.04 -18.44 10.67
N VAL A 234 -7.04 -19.06 11.29
CA VAL A 234 -8.32 -18.41 11.62
C VAL A 234 -8.12 -17.28 12.62
N VAL A 235 -7.35 -17.51 13.70
CA VAL A 235 -7.04 -16.46 14.68
C VAL A 235 -6.32 -15.28 14.02
N ALA A 236 -5.37 -15.55 13.13
CA ALA A 236 -4.70 -14.50 12.38
C ALA A 236 -5.64 -13.77 11.41
N ALA A 237 -6.57 -14.47 10.76
CA ALA A 237 -7.57 -13.87 9.88
C ALA A 237 -8.59 -13.00 10.64
N LEU A 238 -8.77 -13.22 11.95
CA LEU A 238 -9.62 -12.41 12.83
C LEU A 238 -8.88 -11.25 13.49
N TYR A 239 -7.59 -11.08 13.20
CA TYR A 239 -6.81 -9.96 13.73
C TYR A 239 -7.33 -8.64 13.16
N THR A 240 -7.66 -7.71 14.06
CA THR A 240 -8.01 -6.33 13.72
C THR A 240 -6.96 -5.39 14.30
N PRO A 241 -6.37 -4.48 13.51
CA PRO A 241 -5.47 -3.46 14.02
C PRO A 241 -6.13 -2.63 15.12
N PRO A 242 -5.35 -2.19 16.12
CA PRO A 242 -5.89 -1.39 17.22
C PRO A 242 -6.46 -0.06 16.71
N ARG A 243 -7.55 0.37 17.34
CA ARG A 243 -8.15 1.69 17.17
C ARG A 243 -8.16 2.45 18.51
N PRO A 244 -8.27 3.78 18.48
CA PRO A 244 -8.45 4.58 19.69
C PRO A 244 -9.62 4.08 20.55
N GLY A 245 -9.49 4.19 21.87
CA GLY A 245 -10.62 3.93 22.77
C GLY A 245 -11.76 4.93 22.58
N PHE A 246 -12.97 4.60 23.04
CA PHE A 246 -14.10 5.53 23.00
C PHE A 246 -13.75 6.85 23.71
N GLY A 247 -14.09 7.98 23.09
CA GLY A 247 -13.75 9.32 23.56
C GLY A 247 -12.34 9.79 23.20
N ALA A 248 -11.48 8.92 22.68
CA ALA A 248 -10.14 9.26 22.19
C ALA A 248 -10.10 9.31 20.66
N PHE A 249 -9.17 10.10 20.15
CA PHE A 249 -8.81 10.15 18.74
C PHE A 249 -7.29 10.20 18.54
N GLU A 250 -6.85 9.78 17.35
CA GLU A 250 -5.48 9.94 16.88
C GLU A 250 -5.44 10.72 15.56
N LEU A 251 -4.35 11.44 15.35
CA LEU A 251 -4.06 12.25 14.17
C LEU A 251 -2.75 11.74 13.57
N LEU A 252 -2.79 11.29 12.32
CA LEU A 252 -1.63 10.89 11.54
C LEU A 252 -1.45 11.87 10.37
N ALA A 253 -0.45 12.73 10.44
CA ALA A 253 -0.02 13.53 9.31
C ALA A 253 0.93 12.71 8.44
N PHE A 254 0.53 12.40 7.20
CA PHE A 254 1.35 11.59 6.28
C PHE A 254 2.58 12.37 5.77
N ASP A 255 3.65 11.65 5.45
CA ASP A 255 4.75 12.17 4.61
C ASP A 255 4.37 11.99 3.13
N VAL A 256 3.81 13.05 2.54
CA VAL A 256 3.33 13.08 1.14
C VAL A 256 4.18 13.97 0.24
N GLY A 257 5.38 14.34 0.71
CA GLY A 257 6.20 15.35 0.05
C GLY A 257 5.64 16.76 0.24
N GLN A 258 5.60 17.55 -0.84
CA GLN A 258 5.01 18.89 -0.80
C GLN A 258 3.49 18.78 -0.95
N GLY A 259 2.78 18.90 0.16
CA GLY A 259 1.32 18.83 0.21
C GLY A 259 0.79 18.42 1.58
N SER A 260 -0.52 18.29 1.71
CA SER A 260 -1.18 17.89 2.95
C SER A 260 -2.03 16.64 2.77
N ALA A 261 -1.94 15.75 3.76
CA ALA A 261 -2.85 14.64 3.96
C ALA A 261 -2.77 14.23 5.44
N VAL A 262 -3.91 14.26 6.13
CA VAL A 262 -4.00 13.98 7.56
C VAL A 262 -5.14 13.02 7.82
N LEU A 263 -4.86 11.89 8.45
CA LEU A 263 -5.87 10.93 8.89
C LEU A 263 -6.25 11.22 10.34
N VAL A 264 -7.54 11.33 10.63
CA VAL A 264 -8.06 11.40 11.99
C VAL A 264 -8.90 10.15 12.24
N ARG A 265 -8.49 9.34 13.22
CA ARG A 265 -9.20 8.11 13.60
C ARG A 265 -9.78 8.25 14.99
N THR A 266 -10.99 7.72 15.16
CA THR A 266 -11.70 7.57 16.42
C THR A 266 -11.97 6.09 16.66
N HIS A 267 -12.76 5.74 17.68
CA HIS A 267 -13.07 4.34 18.00
C HIS A 267 -13.68 3.56 16.82
N ALA A 268 -14.61 4.17 16.08
CA ALA A 268 -15.30 3.55 14.96
C ALA A 268 -15.20 4.34 13.65
N HIS A 269 -14.92 5.65 13.70
CA HIS A 269 -14.94 6.51 12.52
C HIS A 269 -13.55 6.99 12.08
N THR A 270 -13.38 7.21 10.78
CA THR A 270 -12.16 7.75 10.16
C THR A 270 -12.48 8.92 9.23
N LEU A 271 -11.74 10.01 9.40
CA LEU A 271 -11.76 11.18 8.53
C LEU A 271 -10.41 11.33 7.84
N LEU A 272 -10.40 11.47 6.52
CA LEU A 272 -9.23 11.88 5.76
C LEU A 272 -9.35 13.37 5.45
N PHE A 273 -8.39 14.17 5.88
CA PHE A 273 -8.29 15.59 5.57
C PHE A 273 -7.17 15.82 4.57
N ASP A 274 -7.54 16.22 3.36
CA ASP A 274 -6.70 16.27 2.16
C ASP A 274 -6.07 14.91 1.79
N ALA A 275 -5.60 14.81 0.55
CA ALA A 275 -5.16 13.57 -0.08
C ALA A 275 -3.79 13.70 -0.79
N GLY A 276 -3.06 14.78 -0.54
CA GLY A 276 -1.73 15.04 -1.09
C GLY A 276 -1.68 15.22 -2.61
N PRO A 277 -0.48 15.39 -3.18
CA PRO A 277 -0.28 15.67 -4.59
C PRO A 277 -0.50 14.45 -5.49
N SER A 278 -0.88 14.72 -6.74
CA SER A 278 -0.65 13.82 -7.88
C SER A 278 0.19 14.53 -8.94
N TYR A 279 0.95 13.76 -9.71
CA TYR A 279 1.93 14.28 -10.68
C TYR A 279 1.69 13.69 -12.06
N ALA A 280 2.06 14.44 -13.10
CA ALA A 280 1.89 14.04 -14.49
C ALA A 280 2.69 12.78 -14.89
N ASN A 281 3.70 12.41 -14.12
CA ASN A 281 4.46 11.16 -14.31
C ASN A 281 3.70 9.89 -13.87
N GLY A 282 2.46 10.05 -13.38
CA GLY A 282 1.61 8.96 -12.91
C GLY A 282 1.71 8.67 -11.42
N PHE A 283 2.58 9.37 -10.67
CA PHE A 283 2.60 9.24 -9.20
C PHE A 283 1.39 9.95 -8.61
N ASP A 284 0.60 9.21 -7.83
CA ASP A 284 -0.60 9.70 -7.14
C ASP A 284 -0.54 9.28 -5.67
N THR A 285 -0.54 10.26 -4.76
CA THR A 285 -0.43 10.02 -3.32
C THR A 285 -1.58 9.18 -2.76
N GLY A 286 -2.78 9.34 -3.31
CA GLY A 286 -3.95 8.57 -2.91
C GLY A 286 -3.72 7.08 -3.12
N SER A 287 -3.33 6.68 -4.33
CA SER A 287 -3.08 5.29 -4.68
C SER A 287 -1.78 4.71 -4.09
N ALA A 288 -0.75 5.54 -3.91
CA ALA A 288 0.59 5.09 -3.51
C ALA A 288 0.82 5.09 -1.99
N VAL A 289 0.13 5.96 -1.24
CA VAL A 289 0.36 6.16 0.20
C VAL A 289 -0.92 5.94 1.00
N ILE A 290 -1.99 6.66 0.68
CA ILE A 290 -3.18 6.74 1.53
C ILE A 290 -4.00 5.45 1.48
N VAL A 291 -4.38 4.99 0.29
CA VAL A 291 -5.18 3.77 0.12
C VAL A 291 -4.45 2.54 0.68
N PRO A 292 -3.14 2.31 0.40
CA PRO A 292 -2.41 1.22 1.01
C PRO A 292 -2.38 1.29 2.54
N HIS A 293 -2.25 2.49 3.13
CA HIS A 293 -2.30 2.66 4.58
C HIS A 293 -3.67 2.28 5.16
N LEU A 294 -4.75 2.81 4.58
CA LEU A 294 -6.13 2.51 5.01
C LEU A 294 -6.44 1.01 4.91
N MET A 295 -6.00 0.34 3.85
CA MET A 295 -6.11 -1.10 3.70
C MET A 295 -5.31 -1.84 4.78
N ALA A 296 -4.08 -1.40 5.06
CA ALA A 296 -3.23 -2.02 6.07
C ALA A 296 -3.80 -1.86 7.49
N THR A 297 -4.46 -0.74 7.81
CA THR A 297 -5.10 -0.52 9.11
C THR A 297 -6.52 -1.08 9.18
N GLY A 298 -7.09 -1.53 8.05
CA GLY A 298 -8.46 -2.01 7.97
C GLY A 298 -9.50 -0.90 8.14
N ASP A 299 -9.13 0.35 7.84
CA ASP A 299 -10.00 1.49 7.99
C ASP A 299 -10.86 1.72 6.76
N HIS A 300 -12.16 1.91 6.99
CA HIS A 300 -13.05 2.57 6.03
C HIS A 300 -13.13 4.06 6.37
N VAL A 301 -13.21 4.90 5.35
CA VAL A 301 -13.28 6.36 5.48
C VAL A 301 -14.73 6.80 5.49
N ASP A 302 -15.17 7.41 6.59
CA ASP A 302 -16.52 7.95 6.76
C ASP A 302 -16.65 9.35 6.14
N ALA A 303 -15.57 10.14 6.21
CA ALA A 303 -15.52 11.45 5.57
C ALA A 303 -14.16 11.73 4.91
N VAL A 304 -14.22 12.30 3.70
CA VAL A 304 -13.06 12.89 3.03
C VAL A 304 -13.25 14.40 2.99
N VAL A 305 -12.29 15.15 3.49
CA VAL A 305 -12.27 16.61 3.41
C VAL A 305 -11.28 17.00 2.33
N LEU A 306 -11.72 17.80 1.37
CA LEU A 306 -10.88 18.43 0.37
C LEU A 306 -10.86 19.93 0.67
N SER A 307 -9.83 20.37 1.38
CA SER A 307 -9.78 21.68 2.02
C SER A 307 -9.90 22.82 1.01
N HIS A 308 -9.22 22.75 -0.12
CA HIS A 308 -9.30 23.66 -1.27
C HIS A 308 -8.77 23.00 -2.55
N ALA A 309 -9.00 23.60 -3.72
CA ALA A 309 -8.84 22.95 -5.02
C ALA A 309 -7.40 22.86 -5.57
N ASP A 310 -6.37 22.99 -4.72
CA ASP A 310 -4.98 22.93 -5.16
C ASP A 310 -4.43 21.50 -5.11
N ASN A 311 -3.56 21.20 -6.07
CA ASN A 311 -3.19 19.83 -6.40
C ASN A 311 -2.47 19.11 -5.26
N ASP A 312 -1.65 19.82 -4.51
CA ASP A 312 -0.93 19.34 -3.33
C ASP A 312 -1.84 19.01 -2.14
N HIS A 313 -3.14 19.27 -2.26
CA HIS A 313 -4.17 18.88 -1.30
C HIS A 313 -5.13 17.85 -1.89
N VAL A 314 -5.63 18.05 -3.13
CA VAL A 314 -6.71 17.21 -3.69
C VAL A 314 -6.23 16.20 -4.71
N GLY A 315 -4.95 16.23 -5.08
CA GLY A 315 -4.39 15.47 -6.19
C GLY A 315 -4.66 13.97 -6.08
N GLY A 316 -4.45 13.38 -4.89
CA GLY A 316 -4.75 11.98 -4.61
C GLY A 316 -6.22 11.67 -4.29
N GLY A 317 -7.09 12.68 -4.21
CA GLY A 317 -8.46 12.53 -3.73
C GLY A 317 -9.32 11.64 -4.64
N ALA A 318 -9.11 11.71 -5.96
CA ALA A 318 -9.83 10.88 -6.91
C ALA A 318 -9.51 9.39 -6.75
N ALA A 319 -8.24 9.04 -6.54
CA ALA A 319 -7.82 7.66 -6.28
C ALA A 319 -8.42 7.11 -4.98
N VAL A 320 -8.46 7.93 -3.91
CA VAL A 320 -9.09 7.55 -2.64
C VAL A 320 -10.59 7.31 -2.82
N LEU A 321 -11.33 8.24 -3.45
CA LEU A 321 -12.78 8.12 -3.64
C LEU A 321 -13.19 6.99 -4.61
N ALA A 322 -12.31 6.64 -5.56
CA ALA A 322 -12.52 5.50 -6.44
C ALA A 322 -12.27 4.15 -5.74
N SER A 323 -11.59 4.15 -4.59
CA SER A 323 -11.25 2.92 -3.86
C SER A 323 -12.41 2.39 -3.02
N GLY A 324 -12.39 1.08 -2.72
CA GLY A 324 -13.40 0.44 -1.86
C GLY A 324 -13.37 0.92 -0.40
N VAL A 325 -12.28 1.53 0.07
CA VAL A 325 -12.19 2.01 1.47
C VAL A 325 -13.00 3.28 1.71
N ALA A 326 -13.35 4.04 0.67
CA ALA A 326 -14.09 5.30 0.78
C ALA A 326 -15.45 5.28 0.05
N ASP A 327 -15.98 4.10 -0.30
CA ASP A 327 -17.16 3.97 -1.18
C ASP A 327 -18.40 4.70 -0.66
N GLN A 328 -18.58 4.76 0.66
CA GLN A 328 -19.70 5.42 1.34
C GLN A 328 -19.31 6.77 1.98
N ALA A 329 -18.10 7.26 1.73
CA ALA A 329 -17.60 8.48 2.37
C ALA A 329 -18.45 9.71 1.98
N VAL A 330 -18.73 10.56 2.97
CA VAL A 330 -19.22 11.92 2.74
C VAL A 330 -18.04 12.82 2.39
N VAL A 331 -18.16 13.61 1.33
CA VAL A 331 -17.10 14.54 0.93
C VAL A 331 -17.41 15.94 1.46
N TRP A 332 -16.52 16.53 2.24
CA TRP A 332 -16.58 17.95 2.59
C TRP A 332 -15.62 18.73 1.70
N SER A 333 -16.07 19.86 1.14
CA SER A 333 -15.21 20.65 0.26
C SER A 333 -15.53 22.14 0.29
N SER A 334 -14.51 22.97 0.07
CA SER A 334 -14.67 24.42 -0.15
C SER A 334 -14.92 24.77 -1.63
N PHE A 335 -14.91 23.80 -2.53
CA PHE A 335 -15.11 23.99 -3.97
C PHE A 335 -16.18 23.05 -4.55
N ALA A 336 -16.67 23.35 -5.76
CA ALA A 336 -17.69 22.54 -6.40
C ALA A 336 -17.09 21.18 -6.81
N PRO A 337 -17.81 20.08 -6.57
CA PRO A 337 -17.35 18.76 -6.97
C PRO A 337 -17.24 18.66 -8.49
N ALA A 338 -16.41 17.72 -8.95
CA ALA A 338 -16.42 17.32 -10.36
C ALA A 338 -17.83 16.82 -10.73
N ALA A 339 -18.31 17.21 -11.92
CA ALA A 339 -19.60 16.76 -12.43
C ALA A 339 -19.63 15.22 -12.50
N GLY A 340 -20.69 14.60 -11.96
CA GLY A 340 -20.85 13.15 -11.96
C GLY A 340 -20.22 12.41 -10.76
N SER A 341 -19.79 13.12 -9.71
CA SER A 341 -19.37 12.46 -8.46
C SER A 341 -20.49 11.61 -7.86
N LYS A 342 -20.20 10.32 -7.58
CA LYS A 342 -21.12 9.42 -6.87
C LYS A 342 -21.29 9.78 -5.39
N HIS A 343 -20.35 10.53 -4.82
CA HIS A 343 -20.32 10.85 -3.40
C HIS A 343 -21.18 12.08 -3.09
N ARG A 344 -21.83 12.05 -1.92
CA ARG A 344 -22.51 13.22 -1.36
C ARG A 344 -21.46 14.26 -0.95
N VAL A 345 -21.48 15.41 -1.60
CA VAL A 345 -20.57 16.53 -1.31
C VAL A 345 -21.29 17.60 -0.50
N LEU A 346 -20.69 18.01 0.60
CA LEU A 346 -21.17 19.03 1.52
C LEU A 346 -20.18 20.19 1.61
N PRO A 347 -20.65 21.44 1.66
CA PRO A 347 -19.78 22.57 1.91
C PRO A 347 -19.31 22.59 3.37
N CYS A 348 -18.05 22.94 3.61
CA CYS A 348 -17.54 23.24 4.95
C CYS A 348 -17.85 24.71 5.30
N TYR A 349 -18.57 24.96 6.39
CA TYR A 349 -18.80 26.32 6.92
C TYR A 349 -18.64 26.36 8.44
N SER A 350 -18.15 27.48 8.96
CA SER A 350 -17.97 27.67 10.39
C SER A 350 -19.27 27.43 11.18
N GLN A 351 -19.16 26.99 12.43
CA GLN A 351 -20.27 26.67 13.36
C GLN A 351 -21.03 25.36 13.05
N GLN A 352 -20.70 24.68 11.97
CA GLN A 352 -21.14 23.31 11.76
C GLN A 352 -20.31 22.38 12.66
N THR A 353 -21.00 21.58 13.48
CA THR A 353 -20.36 20.63 14.40
C THR A 353 -21.00 19.25 14.29
N TRP A 354 -20.21 18.22 14.57
CA TRP A 354 -20.69 16.86 14.74
C TRP A 354 -19.86 16.13 15.78
N ARG A 355 -20.37 14.99 16.26
CA ARG A 355 -19.67 14.14 17.23
C ARG A 355 -19.60 12.71 16.74
N TRP A 356 -18.41 12.15 16.81
CA TRP A 356 -18.15 10.72 16.57
C TRP A 356 -17.45 10.14 17.77
N ASP A 357 -18.01 9.06 18.33
CA ASP A 357 -17.39 8.30 19.42
C ASP A 357 -16.94 9.16 20.61
N GLY A 358 -17.69 10.21 20.96
CA GLY A 358 -17.36 11.13 22.06
C GLY A 358 -16.35 12.24 21.70
N VAL A 359 -15.91 12.32 20.45
CA VAL A 359 -14.99 13.34 19.92
C VAL A 359 -15.77 14.39 19.14
N LEU A 360 -15.53 15.66 19.41
CA LEU A 360 -16.16 16.80 18.75
C LEU A 360 -15.34 17.24 17.54
N PHE A 361 -16.02 17.39 16.40
CA PHE A 361 -15.49 17.96 15.18
C PHE A 361 -16.23 19.26 14.90
N GLU A 362 -15.48 20.32 14.62
CA GLU A 362 -15.99 21.68 14.43
C GLU A 362 -15.33 22.33 13.22
N TRP A 363 -16.14 22.72 12.24
CA TRP A 363 -15.70 23.63 11.19
C TRP A 363 -15.54 25.02 11.78
N VAL A 364 -14.35 25.62 11.64
CA VAL A 364 -14.05 26.97 12.14
C VAL A 364 -13.94 28.00 11.02
N HIS A 365 -13.67 27.55 9.78
CA HIS A 365 -13.53 28.38 8.58
C HIS A 365 -13.87 27.56 7.32
N PRO A 366 -14.39 28.17 6.24
CA PRO A 366 -14.78 29.60 6.09
C PRO A 366 -16.06 29.97 6.81
N THR A 367 -16.24 31.25 7.14
CA THR A 367 -17.53 31.70 7.69
C THR A 367 -18.63 31.67 6.63
N ALA A 368 -19.88 31.42 7.03
CA ALA A 368 -21.02 31.44 6.10
C ALA A 368 -21.15 32.79 5.38
N GLN A 369 -20.74 33.90 6.02
CA GLN A 369 -20.72 35.23 5.41
C GLN A 369 -19.67 35.32 4.29
N VAL A 370 -18.44 34.87 4.56
CA VAL A 370 -17.34 34.85 3.57
C VAL A 370 -17.71 33.95 2.38
N ALA A 371 -18.27 32.77 2.65
CA ALA A 371 -18.72 31.86 1.60
C ALA A 371 -19.84 32.46 0.72
N ARG A 372 -20.80 33.18 1.31
CA ARG A 372 -21.87 33.85 0.55
C ARG A 372 -21.37 35.06 -0.24
N ALA A 373 -20.45 35.85 0.33
CA ALA A 373 -19.95 37.08 -0.28
C ALA A 373 -19.10 36.82 -1.54
N SER A 374 -18.25 35.80 -1.51
CA SER A 374 -17.36 35.46 -2.63
C SER A 374 -17.97 34.46 -3.63
N GLY A 375 -19.16 33.92 -3.31
CA GLY A 375 -19.74 32.76 -3.97
C GLY A 375 -19.08 31.45 -3.53
N TRP A 376 -19.88 30.42 -3.30
CA TRP A 376 -19.40 29.05 -3.10
C TRP A 376 -19.77 28.22 -4.34
N PRO A 377 -18.80 27.66 -5.07
CA PRO A 377 -17.34 27.81 -4.89
C PRO A 377 -16.81 29.19 -5.32
N PRO A 378 -15.65 29.64 -4.80
CA PRO A 378 -15.00 30.86 -5.29
C PRO A 378 -14.55 30.67 -6.74
N THR A 379 -14.89 31.61 -7.61
CA THR A 379 -14.49 31.58 -9.02
C THR A 379 -13.07 32.12 -9.24
N ASP A 380 -12.62 33.04 -8.39
CA ASP A 380 -11.24 33.54 -8.40
C ASP A 380 -10.29 32.53 -7.75
N ARG A 381 -9.31 32.05 -8.52
CA ARG A 381 -8.28 31.11 -8.03
C ARG A 381 -7.46 31.69 -6.88
N ARG A 382 -7.31 33.01 -6.78
CA ARG A 382 -6.58 33.68 -5.69
C ARG A 382 -7.26 33.51 -4.33
N LEU A 383 -8.55 33.17 -4.32
CA LEU A 383 -9.34 32.99 -3.11
C LEU A 383 -9.38 31.53 -2.63
N ARG A 384 -8.75 30.58 -3.31
CA ARG A 384 -8.79 29.15 -2.93
C ARG A 384 -8.33 28.93 -1.49
N ASN A 385 -7.15 29.43 -1.15
CA ASN A 385 -6.57 29.32 0.18
C ASN A 385 -7.38 30.11 1.22
N ALA A 386 -7.87 31.28 0.82
CA ALA A 386 -8.72 32.15 1.63
C ALA A 386 -10.10 31.54 1.96
N HIS A 387 -10.50 30.47 1.25
CA HIS A 387 -11.74 29.73 1.47
C HIS A 387 -11.49 28.29 1.97
N ALA A 388 -10.24 27.93 2.27
CA ALA A 388 -9.91 26.57 2.65
C ALA A 388 -10.66 26.14 3.91
N CYS A 389 -11.14 24.90 3.95
CA CYS A 389 -11.76 24.35 5.15
C CYS A 389 -10.73 24.30 6.29
N VAL A 390 -11.11 24.74 7.49
CA VAL A 390 -10.30 24.55 8.71
C VAL A 390 -11.11 23.75 9.70
N LEU A 391 -10.51 22.67 10.20
CA LEU A 391 -11.16 21.73 11.10
C LEU A 391 -10.48 21.74 12.47
N ARG A 392 -11.31 21.90 13.51
CA ARG A 392 -10.92 21.64 14.90
C ARG A 392 -11.49 20.29 15.33
N VAL A 393 -10.65 19.43 15.89
CA VAL A 393 -11.05 18.15 16.48
C VAL A 393 -10.67 18.17 17.96
N SER A 394 -11.61 17.85 18.85
CA SER A 394 -11.37 17.98 20.29
C SER A 394 -12.09 16.91 21.11
N ASN A 395 -11.49 16.56 22.23
CA ASN A 395 -12.12 15.79 23.30
C ASN A 395 -11.76 16.42 24.65
N HIS A 396 -11.89 15.67 25.74
CA HIS A 396 -11.57 16.15 27.09
C HIS A 396 -10.07 16.08 27.44
N GLN A 397 -9.22 15.54 26.54
CA GLN A 397 -7.80 15.29 26.77
C GLN A 397 -6.89 16.11 25.86
N GLY A 398 -7.35 16.53 24.68
CA GLY A 398 -6.57 17.31 23.74
C GLY A 398 -7.38 17.84 22.55
N GLU A 399 -6.75 18.74 21.80
CA GLU A 399 -7.31 19.34 20.59
C GLU A 399 -6.33 19.29 19.41
N ALA A 400 -6.86 19.11 18.21
CA ALA A 400 -6.12 19.16 16.96
C ALA A 400 -6.70 20.24 16.04
N TRP A 401 -5.82 21.03 15.41
CA TRP A 401 -6.18 22.08 14.46
C TRP A 401 -5.56 21.79 13.09
N LEU A 402 -6.41 21.61 12.08
CA LEU A 402 -6.02 21.35 10.69
C LEU A 402 -6.26 22.62 9.87
N MET A 403 -5.18 23.37 9.61
CA MET A 403 -5.27 24.72 9.05
C MET A 403 -5.38 24.79 7.53
N ALA A 404 -5.13 23.69 6.81
CA ALA A 404 -4.98 23.70 5.35
C ALA A 404 -4.02 24.85 4.93
N ASP A 405 -4.39 25.64 3.93
CA ASP A 405 -3.55 26.72 3.40
C ASP A 405 -3.98 28.13 3.80
N VAL A 406 -4.79 28.25 4.85
CA VAL A 406 -5.26 29.57 5.30
C VAL A 406 -4.09 30.46 5.74
N GLY A 407 -4.17 31.75 5.37
CA GLY A 407 -3.12 32.73 5.68
C GLY A 407 -3.44 33.58 6.91
N VAL A 408 -2.52 34.51 7.24
CA VAL A 408 -2.63 35.41 8.40
C VAL A 408 -3.97 36.16 8.49
N ALA A 409 -4.55 36.54 7.35
CA ALA A 409 -5.85 37.22 7.32
C ALA A 409 -6.98 36.33 7.84
N GLN A 410 -7.00 35.05 7.44
CA GLN A 410 -7.97 34.06 7.89
C GLN A 410 -7.72 33.67 9.35
N GLU A 411 -6.47 33.55 9.79
CA GLU A 411 -6.15 33.35 11.21
C GLU A 411 -6.76 34.46 12.08
N ALA A 412 -6.64 35.72 11.67
CA ALA A 412 -7.25 36.84 12.37
C ALA A 412 -8.79 36.77 12.38
N GLN A 413 -9.42 36.28 11.30
CA GLN A 413 -10.87 36.06 11.23
C GLN A 413 -11.33 34.91 12.13
N ILE A 414 -10.56 33.83 12.22
CA ILE A 414 -10.83 32.71 13.13
C ILE A 414 -10.70 33.18 14.58
N MET A 415 -9.64 33.93 14.91
CA MET A 415 -9.48 34.50 16.24
C MET A 415 -10.60 35.46 16.62
N SER A 416 -11.11 36.25 15.67
CA SER A 416 -12.22 37.18 15.95
C SER A 416 -13.55 36.45 16.10
N SER A 417 -13.78 35.35 15.37
CA SER A 417 -14.99 34.52 15.55
C SER A 417 -14.98 33.77 16.88
N LEU A 418 -13.80 33.50 17.42
CA LEU A 418 -13.58 32.90 18.74
C LEU A 418 -13.45 33.95 19.86
N ALA A 419 -13.60 35.25 19.56
CA ALA A 419 -13.45 36.30 20.55
C ALA A 419 -14.49 36.16 21.68
N GLY A 420 -14.03 35.91 22.90
CA GLY A 420 -14.87 35.63 24.08
C GLY A 420 -14.85 34.15 24.51
N ALA A 421 -14.36 33.24 23.67
CA ALA A 421 -14.00 31.89 24.10
C ALA A 421 -12.70 31.93 24.90
N ALA A 422 -12.62 31.15 25.99
CA ALA A 422 -11.36 30.92 26.68
C ALA A 422 -10.35 30.31 25.71
N GLN A 423 -9.07 30.66 25.86
CA GLN A 423 -8.00 30.00 25.13
C GLN A 423 -8.09 28.47 25.35
N PRO A 424 -7.63 27.66 24.38
CA PRO A 424 -7.51 26.23 24.60
C PRO A 424 -6.74 25.96 25.90
N HIS A 425 -7.37 25.20 26.80
CA HIS A 425 -6.78 24.81 28.09
C HIS A 425 -6.28 23.36 28.07
N LEU A 426 -6.56 22.66 26.98
CA LEU A 426 -6.12 21.31 26.73
C LEU A 426 -4.86 21.34 25.86
N PRO A 427 -4.04 20.27 25.90
CA PRO A 427 -2.95 20.11 24.96
C PRO A 427 -3.39 20.23 23.50
N VAL A 428 -2.65 21.03 22.72
CA VAL A 428 -2.98 21.29 21.31
C VAL A 428 -1.89 20.77 20.38
N VAL A 429 -2.31 20.03 19.35
CA VAL A 429 -1.50 19.76 18.15
C VAL A 429 -2.01 20.62 16.98
N LEU A 430 -1.10 21.35 16.35
CA LEU A 430 -1.38 22.22 15.21
C LEU A 430 -0.72 21.64 13.96
N VAL A 431 -1.50 21.32 12.93
CA VAL A 431 -0.95 21.14 11.58
C VAL A 431 -0.83 22.52 10.95
N ALA A 432 0.41 22.97 10.74
CA ALA A 432 0.74 24.32 10.33
C ALA A 432 0.10 24.66 8.99
N GLY A 433 -0.36 25.90 8.86
CA GLY A 433 -1.00 26.35 7.63
C GLY A 433 -0.01 26.53 6.48
N HIS A 434 -0.47 26.26 5.27
CA HIS A 434 0.24 26.53 4.01
C HIS A 434 1.65 25.95 4.01
N HIS A 435 1.79 24.71 4.47
CA HIS A 435 3.04 23.96 4.52
C HIS A 435 4.18 24.66 5.31
N GLY A 436 3.84 25.62 6.18
CA GLY A 436 4.82 26.46 6.86
C GLY A 436 5.31 27.66 6.02
N SER A 437 4.47 28.21 5.16
CA SER A 437 4.74 29.46 4.43
C SER A 437 4.85 30.67 5.37
N ALA A 438 5.68 31.66 5.01
CA ALA A 438 5.77 32.95 5.71
C ALA A 438 4.42 33.70 5.79
N THR A 439 3.45 33.34 4.95
CA THR A 439 2.10 33.93 4.90
C THR A 439 1.08 33.26 5.82
N SER A 440 1.50 32.28 6.63
CA SER A 440 0.67 31.56 7.61
C SER A 440 1.43 31.36 8.93
N SER A 441 0.76 30.74 9.90
CA SER A 441 1.24 30.50 11.26
C SER A 441 1.77 31.77 11.93
N SER A 442 0.99 32.86 11.91
CA SER A 442 1.41 34.15 12.47
C SER A 442 1.69 34.04 13.98
N GLU A 443 2.56 34.92 14.49
CA GLU A 443 2.88 34.92 15.92
C GLU A 443 1.62 35.16 16.78
N ARG A 444 0.70 36.00 16.29
CA ARG A 444 -0.58 36.26 16.97
C ARG A 444 -1.44 34.99 17.07
N TRP A 445 -1.49 34.19 16.01
CA TRP A 445 -2.19 32.91 15.98
C TRP A 445 -1.55 31.89 16.91
N LEU A 446 -0.22 31.73 16.83
CA LEU A 446 0.52 30.82 17.70
C LEU A 446 0.37 31.20 19.18
N ARG A 447 0.41 32.50 19.51
CA ARG A 447 0.19 32.99 20.88
C ARG A 447 -1.23 32.79 21.38
N TYR A 448 -2.21 32.74 20.48
CA TYR A 448 -3.60 32.43 20.85
C TYR A 448 -3.81 30.95 21.14
N LEU A 449 -3.28 30.06 20.28
CA LEU A 449 -3.42 28.61 20.45
C LEU A 449 -2.48 28.01 21.50
N ARG A 450 -1.27 28.57 21.65
CA ARG A 450 -0.14 28.00 22.44
C ARG A 450 0.01 26.48 22.28
N PRO A 451 0.27 25.98 21.05
CA PRO A 451 0.33 24.55 20.79
C PRO A 451 1.47 23.87 21.55
N ASN A 452 1.24 22.61 21.95
CA ASN A 452 2.29 21.72 22.45
C ASN A 452 3.11 21.16 21.30
N TRP A 453 2.43 20.86 20.19
CA TRP A 453 3.03 20.29 19.00
C TRP A 453 2.63 21.08 17.76
N VAL A 454 3.62 21.40 16.92
CA VAL A 454 3.38 21.91 15.56
C VAL A 454 3.92 20.92 14.55
N ILE A 455 3.07 20.46 13.64
CA ILE A 455 3.44 19.57 12.54
C ILE A 455 3.44 20.38 11.26
N VAL A 456 4.56 20.38 10.53
CA VAL A 456 4.69 21.01 9.22
C VAL A 456 4.77 19.93 8.14
N GLN A 457 3.76 19.86 7.27
CA GLN A 457 3.83 18.99 6.09
C GLN A 457 4.49 19.76 4.96
N ALA A 458 5.74 19.43 4.64
CA ALA A 458 6.49 20.06 3.57
C ALA A 458 7.44 19.06 2.92
N GLY A 459 7.69 19.22 1.62
CA GLY A 459 8.54 18.29 0.87
C GLY A 459 10.03 18.57 1.04
N TYR A 460 10.87 17.54 1.01
CA TYR A 460 12.33 17.73 0.99
C TYR A 460 12.76 18.51 -0.25
N ARG A 461 13.48 19.63 -0.05
CA ARG A 461 13.93 20.54 -1.13
C ARG A 461 12.79 20.94 -2.07
N ASN A 462 11.60 21.20 -1.53
CA ASN A 462 10.49 21.70 -2.32
C ASN A 462 10.83 23.06 -2.93
N GLN A 463 10.23 23.35 -4.09
CA GLN A 463 10.45 24.57 -4.87
C GLN A 463 10.02 25.86 -4.16
N HIS A 464 9.20 25.76 -3.11
CA HIS A 464 8.66 26.92 -2.38
C HIS A 464 9.58 27.36 -1.23
N GLY A 465 10.59 26.54 -0.88
CA GLY A 465 11.44 26.79 0.29
C GLY A 465 10.69 26.64 1.60
N HIS A 466 9.66 25.78 1.66
CA HIS A 466 8.88 25.50 2.86
C HIS A 466 9.51 24.42 3.76
N PRO A 467 9.33 24.45 5.10
CA PRO A 467 8.88 25.62 5.85
C PRO A 467 9.83 26.81 5.64
N SER A 468 9.26 28.01 5.58
CA SER A 468 10.05 29.21 5.37
C SER A 468 10.94 29.50 6.58
N THR A 469 12.08 30.14 6.33
CA THR A 469 13.03 30.52 7.39
C THR A 469 12.35 31.36 8.48
N GLU A 470 11.43 32.25 8.11
CA GLU A 470 10.69 33.11 9.05
C GLU A 470 9.76 32.30 9.96
N VAL A 471 9.10 31.26 9.43
CA VAL A 471 8.24 30.39 10.24
C VAL A 471 9.09 29.54 11.17
N VAL A 472 10.20 28.96 10.69
CA VAL A 472 11.13 28.18 11.51
C VAL A 472 11.67 29.03 12.66
N GLN A 473 12.19 30.22 12.37
CA GLN A 473 12.69 31.16 13.39
C GLN A 473 11.61 31.52 14.43
N ARG A 474 10.37 31.71 13.99
CA ARG A 474 9.25 32.00 14.88
C ARG A 474 8.92 30.82 15.78
N LEU A 475 8.86 29.61 15.24
CA LEU A 475 8.60 28.40 16.03
C LEU A 475 9.74 28.14 17.03
N ASP A 476 11.00 28.28 16.60
CA ASP A 476 12.17 28.11 17.47
C ASP A 476 12.25 29.16 18.57
N ALA A 477 11.81 30.40 18.32
CA ALA A 477 11.77 31.45 19.34
C ALA A 477 10.69 31.18 20.41
N LEU A 478 9.54 30.63 20.03
CA LEU A 478 8.41 30.37 20.94
C LEU A 478 8.54 29.02 21.67
N ALA A 479 9.24 28.05 21.08
CA ALA A 479 9.37 26.69 21.60
C ALA A 479 9.88 26.62 23.05
N PRO A 480 11.01 27.27 23.43
CA PRO A 480 11.55 27.20 24.79
C PRO A 480 10.63 27.83 25.83
N GLU A 481 9.95 28.93 25.47
CA GLU A 481 9.04 29.65 26.38
C GLU A 481 7.83 28.77 26.77
N TRP A 482 7.36 27.93 25.85
CA TRP A 482 6.11 27.19 26.01
C TRP A 482 6.31 25.70 26.29
N GLY A 483 7.54 25.21 26.19
CA GLY A 483 7.79 23.77 26.09
C GLY A 483 7.16 23.16 24.83
N MET A 484 6.91 23.98 23.81
CA MET A 484 6.37 23.53 22.52
C MET A 484 7.47 22.80 21.75
N GLN A 485 7.09 21.74 21.03
CA GLN A 485 7.94 21.06 20.07
C GLN A 485 7.33 21.16 18.68
N TRP A 486 8.17 21.19 17.64
CA TRP A 486 7.68 21.15 16.26
C TRP A 486 8.47 20.13 15.45
N GLN A 487 7.82 19.54 14.46
CA GLN A 487 8.41 18.58 13.54
C GLN A 487 7.92 18.83 12.12
N ASP A 488 8.81 18.67 11.15
CA ASP A 488 8.45 18.57 9.74
C ASP A 488 8.34 17.09 9.31
N THR A 489 7.53 16.82 8.30
CA THR A 489 7.36 15.46 7.75
C THR A 489 8.61 14.93 7.06
N VAL A 490 9.54 15.81 6.65
CA VAL A 490 10.81 15.39 6.03
C VAL A 490 11.67 14.61 7.04
N ARG A 491 11.79 15.12 8.27
CA ARG A 491 12.59 14.53 9.35
C ARG A 491 11.80 13.50 10.14
N CYS A 492 10.51 13.73 10.35
CA CYS A 492 9.64 12.85 11.12
C CYS A 492 9.18 11.63 10.30
N GLY A 493 9.05 11.76 8.98
CA GLY A 493 8.19 10.88 8.20
C GLY A 493 6.73 11.18 8.54
N ALA A 494 5.88 10.15 8.54
CA ALA A 494 4.54 10.30 9.07
C ALA A 494 4.58 10.61 10.57
N ALA A 495 3.82 11.61 11.00
CA ALA A 495 3.76 12.10 12.37
C ALA A 495 2.43 11.68 13.02
N LEU A 496 2.50 10.86 14.06
CA LEU A 496 1.35 10.33 14.78
C LEU A 496 1.22 10.98 16.16
N TRP A 497 0.12 11.69 16.36
CA TRP A 497 -0.26 12.26 17.65
C TRP A 497 -1.52 11.58 18.17
N ARG A 498 -1.62 11.37 19.49
CA ARG A 498 -2.80 10.74 20.12
C ARG A 498 -3.31 11.62 21.23
N SER A 499 -4.62 11.87 21.25
CA SER A 499 -5.26 12.61 22.35
C SER A 499 -5.13 11.90 23.71
N SER A 500 -4.97 10.57 23.72
CA SER A 500 -4.73 9.78 24.93
C SER A 500 -3.31 9.92 25.51
N ASP A 501 -2.37 10.39 24.69
CA ASP A 501 -0.99 10.70 25.10
C ASP A 501 -0.53 11.99 24.40
N PRO A 502 -1.11 13.14 24.79
CA PRO A 502 -0.99 14.36 24.00
C PRO A 502 0.38 15.02 24.08
N GLN A 503 1.25 14.54 24.98
CA GLN A 503 2.61 15.03 25.16
C GLN A 503 3.59 14.37 24.18
N ALA A 504 3.24 13.24 23.58
CA ALA A 504 4.09 12.52 22.65
C ALA A 504 3.68 12.76 21.18
N LEU A 505 4.70 12.85 20.31
CA LEU A 505 4.54 12.77 18.87
C LEU A 505 5.40 11.62 18.35
N GLY A 506 4.77 10.59 17.80
CA GLY A 506 5.46 9.47 17.16
C GLY A 506 5.92 9.85 15.76
N CYS A 507 7.21 9.72 15.49
CA CYS A 507 7.77 9.93 14.15
C CYS A 507 8.16 8.61 13.52
N GLU A 508 7.58 8.30 12.36
CA GLU A 508 7.83 7.05 11.64
C GLU A 508 9.32 6.83 11.36
N ARG A 509 10.04 7.84 10.87
CA ARG A 509 11.49 7.74 10.60
C ARG A 509 12.34 7.49 11.85
N GLN A 510 11.84 7.83 13.04
CA GLN A 510 12.51 7.53 14.30
C GLN A 510 12.17 6.11 14.78
N ALA A 511 10.90 5.71 14.65
CA ALA A 511 10.42 4.39 15.07
C ALA A 511 10.97 3.25 14.20
N THR A 512 11.08 3.46 12.88
CA THR A 512 11.52 2.44 11.92
C THR A 512 12.91 2.69 11.38
N SER A 513 13.71 3.54 12.03
CA SER A 513 15.06 3.90 11.58
C SER A 513 15.89 2.63 11.33
N LYS A 514 16.06 2.26 10.06
CA LYS A 514 17.01 1.24 9.62
C LYS A 514 17.86 1.78 8.47
N HIS A 515 19.16 1.74 8.73
CA HIS A 515 20.32 1.89 7.84
C HIS A 515 20.54 3.21 7.08
N TRP A 516 19.55 4.09 6.94
CA TRP A 516 19.75 5.38 6.25
C TRP A 516 19.93 6.54 7.22
N HIS A 517 21.19 7.00 7.33
CA HIS A 517 21.66 8.03 8.26
C HIS A 517 21.44 9.48 7.80
N HIS A 518 20.89 9.72 6.61
CA HIS A 518 20.70 11.07 6.11
C HIS A 518 19.54 11.75 6.84
N ARG A 519 19.87 12.53 7.86
CA ARG A 519 18.98 13.54 8.44
C ARG A 519 19.19 14.85 7.67
N PRO A 520 18.22 15.29 6.86
CA PRO A 520 18.32 16.52 6.08
C PRO A 520 18.30 17.79 6.92
#